data_AF-A0AAV8VBZ8-F1
#
_entry.id   AF-A0AAV8VBZ8-F1
#
_cell.length_a   1.000
_cell.length_b   1.000
_cell.length_c   1.000
_cell.angle_alpha   90.00
_cell.angle_beta   90.00
_cell.angle_gamma   90.00
#
_symmetry.space_group_name_H-M   'P 1'
#
loop_
_entity.id
_entity.type
_entity.pdbx_description
1 polymer ?
#
loop_
_entity_poly.entity_id
_entity_poly.type
_entity_poly.pdbx_seq_one_letter_code
_entity_poly.pdbx_strand_id
1 'polypeptide(L)'
;MSSSSKHTTEKNQLVNELHKPVRKNYPRRRTIIKGFDDLWQSDLAEMGNYAKDSKQYKYILVKYNINHYSTYSVKKASKAERVIRTIKSKLYKYFSLNGTYKWLDVLPEITDNYNESRHSTTGYKPVNVTKSKEELILKTIYNHIKTSGVRKFKVGDIV
;
A
#
# COMPACT_ATOMS: atom_id res chain seq x y z
N MET A 1 11.65 -12.90 -39.56
CA MET A 1 10.81 -12.40 -38.43
C MET A 1 11.08 -13.11 -37.09
N SER A 2 11.72 -14.29 -37.04
CA SER A 2 11.95 -15.06 -35.80
C SER A 2 13.04 -14.51 -34.85
N SER A 3 14.01 -13.75 -35.36
CA SER A 3 15.16 -13.26 -34.59
C SER A 3 14.84 -12.05 -33.69
N SER A 4 13.97 -11.14 -34.15
CA SER A 4 13.60 -9.94 -33.37
C SER A 4 12.73 -10.27 -32.16
N SER A 5 11.79 -11.23 -32.28
CA SER A 5 10.92 -11.63 -31.17
C SER A 5 11.68 -12.37 -30.06
N LYS A 6 12.71 -13.15 -30.41
CA LYS A 6 13.56 -13.86 -29.43
C LYS A 6 14.32 -12.89 -28.54
N HIS A 7 14.93 -11.85 -29.12
CA HIS A 7 15.62 -10.80 -28.35
C HIS A 7 14.67 -10.05 -27.41
N THR A 8 13.42 -9.80 -27.82
CA THR A 8 12.42 -9.18 -26.93
C THR A 8 12.08 -10.10 -25.75
N THR A 9 11.93 -11.40 -25.98
CA THR A 9 11.66 -12.38 -24.92
C THR A 9 12.82 -12.52 -23.95
N GLU A 10 14.06 -12.59 -24.44
CA GLU A 10 15.28 -12.64 -23.61
C GLU A 10 15.40 -11.38 -22.74
N LYS A 11 15.16 -10.20 -23.33
CA LYS A 11 15.15 -8.92 -22.60
C LYS A 11 14.08 -8.92 -21.51
N ASN A 12 12.87 -9.40 -21.81
CA ASN A 12 11.80 -9.53 -20.82
C ASN A 12 12.18 -10.47 -19.67
N GLN A 13 12.85 -11.58 -19.97
CA GLN A 13 13.32 -12.52 -18.97
C GLN A 13 14.37 -11.88 -18.05
N LEU A 14 15.38 -11.22 -18.63
CA LEU A 14 16.45 -10.55 -17.89
C LEU A 14 15.91 -9.44 -16.98
N VAL A 15 14.95 -8.65 -17.45
CA VAL A 15 14.30 -7.62 -16.62
C VAL A 15 13.47 -8.23 -15.50
N ASN A 16 12.77 -9.34 -15.74
CA ASN A 16 12.02 -10.02 -14.69
C ASN A 16 12.93 -10.59 -13.60
N GLU A 17 14.10 -11.10 -13.97
CA GLU A 17 15.12 -11.56 -13.03
C GLU A 17 15.69 -10.39 -12.21
N LEU A 18 16.04 -9.28 -12.86
CA LEU A 18 16.56 -8.08 -12.22
C LEU A 18 15.62 -7.51 -11.15
N HIS A 19 14.33 -7.43 -11.46
CA HIS A 19 13.30 -6.87 -10.56
C HIS A 19 12.63 -7.90 -9.66
N LYS A 20 13.13 -9.15 -9.62
CA LYS A 20 12.60 -10.16 -8.72
C LYS A 20 12.89 -9.73 -7.27
N PRO A 21 11.87 -9.69 -6.38
CA PRO A 21 12.12 -9.31 -5.00
C PRO A 21 13.10 -10.29 -4.37
N VAL A 22 14.22 -9.77 -3.86
CA VAL A 22 15.23 -10.58 -3.19
C VAL A 22 14.63 -11.16 -1.91
N ARG A 23 14.44 -12.48 -1.87
CA ARG A 23 13.96 -13.20 -0.69
C ARG A 23 15.13 -13.48 0.23
N LYS A 24 15.32 -12.62 1.23
CA LYS A 24 16.32 -12.81 2.28
C LYS A 24 15.65 -13.24 3.59
N ASN A 25 16.01 -14.42 4.08
CA ASN A 25 15.62 -14.88 5.41
C ASN A 25 16.75 -14.51 6.37
N TYR A 26 16.54 -13.43 7.15
CA TYR A 26 17.47 -13.03 8.19
C TYR A 26 16.90 -13.39 9.56
N PRO A 27 17.70 -13.97 10.48
CA PRO A 27 17.31 -14.05 11.88
C PRO A 27 17.12 -12.62 12.40
N ARG A 28 15.86 -12.21 12.59
CA ARG A 28 15.54 -10.88 13.12
C ARG A 28 15.53 -10.96 14.64
N ARG A 29 16.44 -10.22 15.29
CA ARG A 29 16.37 -10.01 16.74
C ARG A 29 15.04 -9.33 17.06
N ARG A 30 14.30 -9.84 18.05
CA ARG A 30 13.07 -9.19 18.51
C ARG A 30 13.43 -7.81 19.05
N THR A 31 12.87 -6.74 18.50
CA THR A 31 13.02 -5.39 19.06
C THR A 31 12.26 -5.37 20.37
N ILE A 32 12.99 -5.42 21.49
CA ILE A 32 12.42 -5.19 22.82
C ILE A 32 12.40 -3.68 22.99
N ILE A 33 11.26 -3.09 22.69
CA ILE A 33 11.04 -1.64 22.82
C ILE A 33 10.79 -1.39 24.32
N LYS A 34 11.66 -0.64 24.98
CA LYS A 34 11.53 -0.32 26.41
C LYS A 34 10.78 0.99 26.64
N GLY A 35 10.68 1.87 25.63
CA GLY A 35 9.93 3.14 25.68
C GLY A 35 9.65 3.76 24.30
N PHE A 36 8.92 4.88 24.28
CA PHE A 36 8.48 5.58 23.05
C PHE A 36 9.64 6.10 22.19
N ASP A 37 10.83 6.27 22.79
CA ASP A 37 12.01 6.92 22.21
C ASP A 37 13.18 5.97 21.87
N ASP A 38 12.96 4.66 21.81
CA ASP A 38 14.06 3.70 21.55
C ASP A 38 14.44 3.58 20.06
N LEU A 39 13.66 4.15 19.13
CA LEU A 39 13.92 4.06 17.68
C LEU A 39 13.84 5.43 16.99
N TRP A 40 14.78 6.33 17.31
CA TRP A 40 14.92 7.66 16.69
C TRP A 40 15.48 7.63 15.25
N GLN A 41 15.06 6.67 14.43
CA GLN A 41 15.43 6.61 13.00
C GLN A 41 14.27 6.35 12.03
N SER A 42 13.03 6.16 12.48
CA SER A 42 11.89 5.96 11.56
C SER A 42 11.11 7.21 11.18
N ASP A 43 11.28 8.34 11.89
CA ASP A 43 10.29 9.42 11.90
C ASP A 43 10.80 10.83 11.63
N LEU A 44 12.02 11.00 11.08
CA LEU A 44 12.48 12.32 10.61
C LEU A 44 11.86 12.68 9.24
N ALA A 45 10.53 12.66 9.16
CA ALA A 45 9.72 13.27 8.12
C ALA A 45 8.51 13.94 8.78
N GLU A 46 8.78 14.80 9.76
CA GLU A 46 7.76 15.65 10.36
C GLU A 46 7.35 16.72 9.35
N MET A 47 6.25 16.49 8.64
CA MET A 47 5.61 17.42 7.68
C MET A 47 4.84 18.56 8.38
N GLY A 48 5.15 18.87 9.64
CA GLY A 48 4.46 19.89 10.44
C GLY A 48 4.58 21.31 9.88
N ASN A 49 5.64 21.59 9.12
CA ASN A 49 5.92 22.93 8.60
C ASN A 49 5.17 23.31 7.31
N TYR A 50 4.39 22.40 6.71
CA TYR A 50 3.62 22.66 5.48
C TYR A 50 2.18 23.13 5.74
N ALA A 51 1.81 23.47 6.97
CA ALA A 51 0.44 23.84 7.35
C ALA A 51 -0.08 25.17 6.73
N LYS A 52 0.79 25.96 6.09
CA LYS A 52 0.45 27.30 5.57
C LYS A 52 -0.56 27.29 4.39
N ASP A 53 -0.67 26.20 3.63
CA ASP A 53 -1.57 26.12 2.45
C ASP A 53 -2.95 25.50 2.73
N SER A 54 -3.29 25.30 4.00
CA SER A 54 -4.48 24.52 4.43
C SER A 54 -5.84 25.17 4.14
N LYS A 55 -5.90 26.46 3.79
CA LYS A 55 -7.18 27.20 3.65
C LYS A 55 -7.99 26.79 2.41
N GLN A 56 -7.34 26.63 1.26
CA GLN A 56 -8.02 26.24 0.02
C GLN A 56 -8.45 24.76 0.04
N TYR A 57 -7.63 23.89 0.65
CA TYR A 57 -7.94 22.48 0.88
C TYR A 57 -9.16 22.29 1.78
N LYS A 58 -9.24 23.05 2.90
CA LYS A 58 -10.36 22.95 3.85
C LYS A 58 -11.69 23.33 3.21
N TYR A 59 -11.70 24.31 2.30
CA TYR A 59 -12.90 24.69 1.55
C TYR A 59 -13.45 23.53 0.70
N ILE A 60 -12.57 22.81 0.00
CA ILE A 60 -12.95 21.66 -0.84
C ILE A 60 -13.56 20.55 0.01
N LEU A 61 -12.96 20.24 1.17
CA LEU A 61 -13.48 19.21 2.07
C LEU A 61 -14.90 19.55 2.57
N VAL A 62 -15.12 20.79 2.99
CA VAL A 62 -16.44 21.26 3.46
C VAL A 62 -17.45 21.21 2.31
N LYS A 63 -17.06 21.66 1.11
CA LYS A 63 -17.92 21.65 -0.08
C LYS A 63 -18.40 20.24 -0.46
N TYR A 64 -17.54 19.24 -0.35
CA TYR A 64 -17.87 17.85 -0.68
C TYR A 64 -18.29 17.01 0.54
N ASN A 65 -18.48 17.64 1.72
CA ASN A 65 -18.84 16.97 2.96
C ASN A 65 -17.92 15.79 3.32
N ILE A 66 -16.60 15.99 3.17
CA ILE A 66 -15.58 14.97 3.44
C ILE A 66 -15.00 15.19 4.84
N ASN A 67 -15.13 14.19 5.70
CA ASN A 67 -14.54 14.20 7.04
C ASN A 67 -13.03 13.90 6.95
N HIS A 68 -12.19 14.90 7.22
CA HIS A 68 -10.74 14.73 7.27
C HIS A 68 -10.26 14.47 8.70
N TYR A 69 -9.54 13.37 8.89
CA TYR A 69 -8.91 12.99 10.15
C TYR A 69 -7.39 12.91 9.97
N SER A 70 -6.64 13.64 10.81
CA SER A 70 -5.18 13.53 10.88
C SER A 70 -4.79 12.73 12.10
N THR A 71 -3.77 11.90 11.96
CA THR A 71 -3.45 10.90 12.96
C THR A 71 -1.94 10.64 12.99
N TYR A 72 -1.29 10.91 14.13
CA TYR A 72 0.17 10.91 14.28
C TYR A 72 0.80 9.51 14.50
N SER A 73 0.49 8.52 13.68
CA SER A 73 1.19 7.22 13.80
C SER A 73 1.71 6.73 12.46
N VAL A 74 2.98 6.32 12.47
CA VAL A 74 3.69 5.63 11.38
C VAL A 74 2.91 4.54 10.68
N LYS A 75 2.07 3.78 11.39
CA LYS A 75 1.41 2.60 10.80
C LYS A 75 0.17 2.95 9.96
N LYS A 76 -0.30 4.19 10.01
CA LYS A 76 -1.61 4.58 9.45
C LYS A 76 -1.59 4.65 7.92
N ALA A 77 -0.43 4.92 7.32
CA ALA A 77 -0.26 4.95 5.87
C ALA A 77 0.13 3.59 5.25
N SER A 78 0.32 2.54 6.07
CA SER A 78 0.88 1.25 5.62
C SER A 78 0.13 0.57 4.45
N LYS A 79 -1.18 0.82 4.32
CA LYS A 79 -1.97 0.33 3.18
C LYS A 79 -1.64 1.10 1.90
N ALA A 80 -1.61 2.42 1.97
CA ALA A 80 -1.23 3.28 0.84
C ALA A 80 0.21 3.00 0.40
N GLU A 81 1.15 2.91 1.35
CA GLU A 81 2.55 2.56 1.08
C GLU A 81 2.70 1.22 0.34
N ARG A 82 1.90 0.21 0.73
CA ARG A 82 1.90 -1.09 0.05
C ARG A 82 1.47 -0.96 -1.41
N VAL A 83 0.42 -0.18 -1.69
CA VAL A 83 -0.06 0.06 -3.06
C VAL A 83 1.00 0.83 -3.86
N ILE A 84 1.55 1.91 -3.31
CA ILE A 84 2.61 2.71 -3.94
C ILE A 84 3.79 1.83 -4.30
N ARG A 85 4.24 0.96 -3.39
CA ARG A 85 5.33 0.01 -3.65
C ARG A 85 5.01 -0.93 -4.80
N THR A 86 3.80 -1.49 -4.84
CA THR A 86 3.37 -2.39 -5.92
C THR A 86 3.33 -1.70 -7.29
N ILE A 87 2.76 -0.48 -7.36
CA ILE A 87 2.71 0.29 -8.60
C ILE A 87 4.12 0.66 -9.06
N LYS A 88 4.96 1.16 -8.15
CA LYS A 88 6.37 1.47 -8.45
C LYS A 88 7.10 0.24 -8.99
N SER A 89 6.97 -0.93 -8.36
CA SER A 89 7.62 -2.15 -8.86
C SER A 89 7.21 -2.51 -10.29
N LYS A 90 5.94 -2.28 -10.69
CA LYS A 90 5.50 -2.48 -12.08
C LYS A 90 6.10 -1.43 -13.03
N LEU A 91 6.10 -0.16 -12.62
CA LEU A 91 6.69 0.94 -13.39
C LEU A 91 8.19 0.75 -13.63
N TYR A 92 8.95 0.37 -12.60
CA TYR A 92 10.39 0.15 -12.74
C TYR A 92 10.74 -0.99 -13.71
N LYS A 93 9.90 -2.04 -13.78
CA LYS A 93 10.03 -3.05 -14.82
C LYS A 93 9.82 -2.46 -16.21
N TYR A 94 8.77 -1.66 -16.40
CA TYR A 94 8.51 -0.98 -17.66
C TYR A 94 9.67 -0.06 -18.07
N PHE A 95 10.25 0.70 -17.14
CA PHE A 95 11.39 1.57 -17.42
C PHE A 95 12.61 0.79 -17.91
N SER A 96 12.92 -0.35 -17.28
CA SER A 96 14.01 -1.22 -17.73
C SER A 96 13.74 -1.86 -19.09
N LEU A 97 12.48 -2.15 -19.43
CA LEU A 97 12.12 -2.70 -20.74
C LEU A 97 12.23 -1.66 -21.85
N ASN A 98 11.73 -0.44 -21.62
CA ASN A 98 11.60 0.54 -22.69
C ASN A 98 12.76 1.55 -22.73
N GLY A 99 13.60 1.60 -21.70
CA GLY A 99 14.70 2.57 -21.61
C GLY A 99 14.21 4.03 -21.48
N THR A 100 12.95 4.22 -21.08
CA THR A 100 12.35 5.55 -20.90
C THR A 100 11.76 5.67 -19.50
N TYR A 101 11.69 6.90 -19.00
CA TYR A 101 10.99 7.23 -17.75
C TYR A 101 9.64 7.90 -18.01
N LYS A 102 9.13 7.84 -19.25
CA LYS A 102 7.79 8.33 -19.60
C LYS A 102 6.76 7.33 -19.09
N TRP A 103 6.08 7.68 -18.01
CA TRP A 103 5.16 6.79 -17.30
C TRP A 103 3.68 7.16 -17.46
N LEU A 104 3.38 8.38 -17.91
CA LEU A 104 2.01 8.88 -18.01
C LEU A 104 1.13 7.98 -18.90
N ASP A 105 1.66 7.58 -20.06
CA ASP A 105 0.90 6.82 -21.06
C ASP A 105 0.65 5.37 -20.63
N VAL A 106 1.50 4.80 -19.78
CA VAL A 106 1.40 3.41 -19.30
C VAL A 106 0.71 3.29 -17.94
N LEU A 107 0.51 4.41 -17.23
CA LEU A 107 -0.12 4.40 -15.91
C LEU A 107 -1.53 3.77 -15.92
N PRO A 108 -2.41 4.06 -16.89
CA PRO A 108 -3.73 3.42 -16.95
C PRO A 108 -3.62 1.90 -17.03
N GLU A 109 -2.78 1.40 -17.95
CA GLU A 109 -2.56 -0.04 -18.15
C GLU A 109 -2.06 -0.72 -16.86
N ILE A 110 -1.11 -0.11 -16.15
CA ILE A 110 -0.57 -0.65 -14.89
C ILE A 110 -1.65 -0.70 -13.80
N THR A 111 -2.51 0.31 -13.77
CA THR A 111 -3.60 0.46 -12.79
C THR A 111 -4.70 -0.56 -13.04
N ASP A 112 -5.11 -0.75 -14.29
CA ASP A 112 -6.11 -1.75 -14.68
C ASP A 112 -5.60 -3.17 -14.36
N ASN A 113 -4.35 -3.46 -14.73
CA ASN A 113 -3.68 -4.70 -14.35
C ASN A 113 -3.62 -4.92 -12.84
N TYR A 114 -3.53 -3.86 -12.03
CA TYR A 114 -3.60 -3.98 -10.57
C TYR A 114 -5.02 -4.30 -10.10
N ASN A 115 -6.02 -3.58 -10.63
CA ASN A 115 -7.42 -3.75 -10.27
C ASN A 115 -7.98 -5.13 -10.64
N GLU A 116 -7.43 -5.76 -11.67
CA GLU A 116 -7.77 -7.11 -12.10
C GLU A 116 -6.99 -8.22 -11.37
N SER A 117 -5.90 -7.88 -10.69
CA SER A 117 -5.08 -8.85 -9.97
C SER A 117 -5.74 -9.27 -8.65
N ARG A 118 -5.84 -10.58 -8.42
CA ARG A 118 -6.36 -11.10 -7.14
C ARG A 118 -5.38 -10.80 -6.00
N HIS A 119 -5.87 -10.15 -4.94
CA HIS A 119 -5.07 -9.93 -3.73
C HIS A 119 -5.09 -11.16 -2.83
N SER A 120 -3.93 -11.52 -2.26
CA SER A 120 -3.80 -12.69 -1.39
C SER A 120 -4.53 -12.55 -0.06
N THR A 121 -4.50 -11.34 0.54
CA THR A 121 -5.13 -11.07 1.85
C THR A 121 -6.64 -11.11 1.79
N THR A 122 -7.24 -10.48 0.77
CA THR A 122 -8.70 -10.43 0.62
C THR A 122 -9.25 -11.61 -0.17
N GLY A 123 -8.43 -12.20 -1.04
CA GLY A 123 -8.86 -13.25 -1.95
C GLY A 123 -9.71 -12.75 -3.13
N TYR A 124 -9.85 -11.44 -3.31
CA TYR A 124 -10.64 -10.82 -4.38
C TYR A 124 -9.77 -9.91 -5.26
N LYS A 125 -10.23 -9.71 -6.49
CA LYS A 125 -9.76 -8.63 -7.35
C LYS A 125 -10.32 -7.30 -6.84
N PRO A 126 -9.54 -6.21 -6.76
CA PRO A 126 -10.05 -4.90 -6.35
C PRO A 126 -11.31 -4.46 -7.10
N VAL A 127 -11.36 -4.67 -8.43
CA VAL A 127 -12.52 -4.30 -9.26
C VAL A 127 -13.82 -5.03 -8.85
N ASN A 128 -13.70 -6.20 -8.23
CA ASN A 128 -14.85 -7.01 -7.83
C ASN A 128 -15.34 -6.72 -6.40
N VAL A 129 -14.73 -5.76 -5.69
CA VAL A 129 -15.08 -5.38 -4.32
C VAL A 129 -16.26 -4.40 -4.34
N THR A 130 -17.46 -4.91 -4.11
CA THR A 130 -18.69 -4.12 -3.93
C THR A 130 -19.09 -4.07 -2.45
N LYS A 131 -19.91 -3.09 -2.05
CA LYS A 131 -20.43 -2.97 -0.68
C LYS A 131 -21.08 -4.26 -0.15
N SER A 132 -21.81 -4.97 -1.00
CA SER A 132 -22.44 -6.25 -0.64
C SER A 132 -21.44 -7.35 -0.26
N LYS A 133 -20.20 -7.29 -0.74
CA LYS A 133 -19.14 -8.26 -0.43
C LYS A 133 -18.23 -7.81 0.71
N GLU A 134 -18.35 -6.57 1.16
CA GLU A 134 -17.48 -5.98 2.18
C GLU A 134 -17.52 -6.79 3.47
N GLU A 135 -18.71 -7.14 3.94
CA GLU A 135 -18.90 -7.92 5.16
C GLU A 135 -18.20 -9.28 5.09
N LEU A 136 -18.36 -9.99 3.96
CA LEU A 136 -17.72 -11.27 3.72
C LEU A 136 -16.19 -11.15 3.71
N ILE A 137 -15.66 -10.12 3.07
CA ILE A 137 -14.22 -9.85 3.00
C ILE A 137 -13.66 -9.57 4.40
N LEU A 138 -14.32 -8.70 5.17
CA LEU A 138 -13.91 -8.34 6.53
C LEU A 138 -13.93 -9.57 7.45
N LYS A 139 -15.00 -10.37 7.41
CA LYS A 139 -15.11 -11.62 8.18
C LYS A 139 -13.97 -12.59 7.84
N THR A 140 -13.60 -12.67 6.56
CA THR A 140 -12.49 -13.51 6.09
C THR A 140 -11.13 -13.00 6.59
N ILE A 141 -10.87 -11.69 6.51
CA ILE A 141 -9.59 -11.10 6.94
C ILE A 141 -9.41 -11.24 8.45
N TYR A 142 -10.47 -11.00 9.23
CA TYR A 142 -10.39 -10.91 10.68
C TYR A 142 -10.76 -12.20 11.42
N ASN A 143 -10.99 -13.31 10.71
CA ASN A 143 -11.33 -14.62 11.29
C ASN A 143 -10.32 -15.14 12.33
N HIS A 144 -9.05 -14.76 12.21
CA HIS A 144 -7.95 -15.20 13.08
C HIS A 144 -7.82 -14.36 14.35
N ILE A 145 -8.46 -13.19 14.42
CA ILE A 145 -8.47 -12.36 15.63
C ILE A 145 -9.46 -12.97 16.61
N LYS A 146 -8.97 -13.82 17.51
CA LYS A 146 -9.75 -14.24 18.67
C LYS A 146 -9.90 -13.02 19.58
N THR A 147 -11.12 -12.49 19.76
CA THR A 147 -11.44 -11.60 20.87
C THR A 147 -11.38 -12.39 22.18
N SER A 148 -10.17 -12.77 22.59
CA SER A 148 -9.93 -13.42 23.87
C SER A 148 -9.45 -12.36 24.84
N GLY A 149 -10.41 -11.79 25.56
CA GLY A 149 -10.15 -10.83 26.64
C GLY A 149 -11.47 -10.33 27.21
N VAL A 150 -11.56 -10.25 28.53
CA VAL A 150 -12.66 -9.56 29.20
C VAL A 150 -12.66 -8.11 28.70
N ARG A 151 -13.74 -7.69 28.05
CA ARG A 151 -13.88 -6.29 27.62
C ARG A 151 -13.88 -5.43 28.88
N LYS A 152 -12.88 -4.55 29.03
CA LYS A 152 -12.74 -3.65 30.19
C LYS A 152 -13.95 -2.72 30.32
N PHE A 153 -14.54 -2.34 29.20
CA PHE A 153 -15.68 -1.43 29.13
C PHE A 153 -16.91 -2.12 28.54
N LYS A 154 -18.09 -1.77 29.07
CA LYS A 154 -19.40 -2.18 28.57
C LYS A 154 -20.00 -1.06 27.72
N VAL A 155 -20.98 -1.41 26.88
CA VAL A 155 -21.74 -0.41 26.11
C VAL A 155 -22.51 0.46 27.11
N GLY A 156 -22.19 1.76 27.15
CA GLY A 156 -22.75 2.71 28.12
C GLY A 156 -21.74 3.29 29.11
N ASP A 157 -20.51 2.77 29.16
CA ASP A 157 -19.44 3.38 29.97
C ASP A 157 -19.00 4.71 29.36
N ILE A 158 -18.89 5.74 30.19
CA ILE A 158 -18.34 7.05 29.82
C ILE A 158 -16.81 6.94 29.89
N VAL A 159 -16.13 7.28 28.78
CA VAL A 159 -14.66 7.25 28.63
C VAL A 159 -14.11 8.66 28.57
#